data_AF-A0A497E1J1-F1
#
_entry.id   AF-A0A497E1J1-F1
#
_cell.length_a   1.000
_cell.length_b   1.000
_cell.length_c   1.000
_cell.angle_alpha   90.00
_cell.angle_beta   90.00
_cell.angle_gamma   90.00
#
_symmetry.space_group_name_H-M   'P 1'
#
loop_
_entity.id
_entity.type
_entity.pdbx_description
1 polymer ?
#
loop_
_entity_poly.entity_id
_entity_poly.type
_entity_poly.pdbx_seq_one_letter_code
_entity_poly.pdbx_strand_id
1 'polypeptide(L)'
;PRINTPGGVQALKDYKVAVECAPPGAMQFGATQVFKSFLDGLTAMTLTWPDIGPWVGTGKYKVKPNQVGFALVPGYVVKGKLIRRAWTGVGRVMAISKLTPPEKREAAFRVIAYMASPAVSLRYTTNGKTGENTFRRSHDMTPALWHDRYPELKDYMKAKMLNTEHGYPDIYLTGEADYINTLTTHIQDYLRGKGTAKEALDATVEDWNRITERIGREKLKKQWAQEIKLFKRLGIWIEE
;
A
#
# COMPACT_ATOMS: atom_id res chain seq x y z
N PRO A 1 -18.82 -5.84 9.54
CA PRO A 1 -17.83 -6.02 8.46
C PRO A 1 -18.53 -6.31 7.12
N ARG A 2 -18.01 -5.84 5.97
CA ARG A 2 -18.64 -6.06 4.64
C ARG A 2 -17.77 -6.86 3.66
N ILE A 3 -16.71 -7.49 4.16
CA ILE A 3 -15.71 -8.18 3.32
C ILE A 3 -16.25 -9.45 2.66
N ASN A 4 -17.24 -10.12 3.24
CA ASN A 4 -17.86 -11.35 2.72
C ASN A 4 -19.06 -11.11 1.77
N THR A 5 -19.23 -9.90 1.26
CA THR A 5 -20.22 -9.58 0.22
C THR A 5 -19.86 -10.23 -1.12
N PRO A 6 -20.78 -10.32 -2.10
CA PRO A 6 -20.47 -10.91 -3.42
C PRO A 6 -19.24 -10.29 -4.09
N GLY A 7 -19.01 -8.99 -3.93
CA GLY A 7 -17.82 -8.30 -4.44
C GLY A 7 -16.51 -8.79 -3.80
N GLY A 8 -16.49 -8.97 -2.47
CA GLY A 8 -15.31 -9.49 -1.77
C GLY A 8 -15.04 -10.96 -2.08
N VAL A 9 -16.10 -11.78 -2.20
CA VAL A 9 -16.00 -13.18 -2.65
C VAL A 9 -15.40 -13.26 -4.05
N GLN A 10 -15.86 -12.41 -4.97
CA GLN A 10 -15.31 -12.35 -6.32
C GLN A 10 -13.85 -11.89 -6.32
N ALA A 11 -13.51 -10.84 -5.56
CA ALA A 11 -12.14 -10.36 -5.43
C ALA A 11 -11.18 -11.44 -4.91
N LEU A 12 -11.60 -12.26 -3.93
CA LEU A 12 -10.77 -13.34 -3.42
C LEU A 12 -10.56 -14.47 -4.46
N LYS A 13 -11.59 -14.79 -5.25
CA LYS A 13 -11.46 -15.74 -6.38
C LYS A 13 -10.49 -15.22 -7.43
N ASP A 14 -10.62 -13.95 -7.80
CA ASP A 14 -9.75 -13.32 -8.80
C ASP A 14 -8.31 -13.20 -8.30
N TYR A 15 -8.12 -13.00 -6.99
CA TYR A 15 -6.80 -13.07 -6.38
C TYR A 15 -6.17 -14.46 -6.50
N LYS A 16 -6.95 -15.54 -6.35
CA LYS A 16 -6.45 -16.91 -6.58
C LYS A 16 -5.99 -17.12 -8.01
N VAL A 17 -6.76 -16.65 -9.00
CA VAL A 17 -6.36 -16.68 -10.42
C VAL A 17 -5.08 -15.89 -10.65
N ALA A 18 -4.95 -14.71 -10.03
CA ALA A 18 -3.73 -13.91 -10.14
C ALA A 18 -2.49 -14.63 -9.57
N VAL A 19 -2.64 -15.35 -8.45
CA VAL A 19 -1.58 -16.18 -7.86
C VAL A 19 -1.20 -17.35 -8.78
N GLU A 20 -2.18 -17.99 -9.44
CA GLU A 20 -1.93 -19.08 -10.40
C GLU A 20 -1.18 -18.60 -11.66
N CYS A 21 -1.32 -17.32 -12.01
CA CYS A 21 -0.59 -16.68 -13.11
C CYS A 21 0.76 -16.10 -12.68
N ALA A 22 1.10 -16.14 -11.38
CA ALA A 22 2.35 -15.59 -10.86
C ALA A 22 3.52 -16.57 -11.06
N PRO A 23 4.78 -16.10 -11.00
CA PRO A 23 5.94 -16.98 -11.10
C PRO A 23 5.94 -18.10 -10.05
N PRO A 24 6.57 -19.27 -10.32
CA PRO A 24 6.70 -20.33 -9.33
C PRO A 24 7.27 -19.82 -8.00
N GLY A 25 6.63 -20.21 -6.90
CA GLY A 25 7.01 -19.76 -5.55
C GLY A 25 6.50 -18.36 -5.16
N ALA A 26 5.64 -17.73 -5.96
CA ALA A 26 5.10 -16.38 -5.67
C ALA A 26 4.40 -16.28 -4.31
N MET A 27 3.83 -17.38 -3.80
CA MET A 27 3.20 -17.44 -2.47
C MET A 27 4.19 -17.21 -1.32
N GLN A 28 5.50 -17.36 -1.56
CA GLN A 28 6.58 -17.13 -0.59
C GLN A 28 7.32 -15.80 -0.85
N PHE A 29 6.90 -15.02 -1.84
CA PHE A 29 7.58 -13.77 -2.17
C PHE A 29 7.35 -12.71 -1.09
N GLY A 30 8.44 -12.08 -0.66
CA GLY A 30 8.39 -10.78 0.00
C GLY A 30 8.42 -9.66 -1.04
N ALA A 31 8.36 -8.41 -0.57
CA ALA A 31 8.37 -7.22 -1.44
C ALA A 31 9.55 -7.22 -2.44
N THR A 32 10.77 -7.52 -1.98
CA THR A 32 11.95 -7.53 -2.83
C THR A 32 11.88 -8.60 -3.93
N GLN A 33 11.31 -9.78 -3.65
CA GLN A 33 11.12 -10.82 -4.67
C GLN A 33 10.07 -10.40 -5.70
N VAL A 34 8.99 -9.73 -5.30
CA VAL A 34 7.99 -9.15 -6.21
C VAL A 34 8.63 -8.08 -7.12
N PHE A 35 9.49 -7.22 -6.58
CA PHE A 35 10.20 -6.23 -7.39
C PHE A 35 11.15 -6.91 -8.37
N LYS A 36 11.95 -7.86 -7.88
CA LYS A 36 12.96 -8.56 -8.67
C LYS A 36 12.34 -9.36 -9.82
N SER A 37 11.21 -10.02 -9.60
CA SER A 37 10.54 -10.79 -10.67
C SER A 37 10.18 -9.90 -11.86
N PHE A 38 9.68 -8.68 -11.61
CA PHE A 38 9.41 -7.71 -12.66
C PHE A 38 10.70 -7.16 -13.29
N LEU A 39 11.66 -6.71 -12.48
CA LEU A 39 12.91 -6.10 -12.96
C LEU A 39 13.81 -7.06 -13.76
N ASP A 40 13.71 -8.36 -13.47
CA ASP A 40 14.41 -9.42 -14.21
C ASP A 40 13.65 -9.86 -15.47
N GLY A 41 12.46 -9.29 -15.73
CA GLY A 41 11.64 -9.58 -16.92
C GLY A 41 10.84 -10.88 -16.82
N LEU A 42 10.62 -11.42 -15.61
CA LEU A 42 9.84 -12.65 -15.41
C LEU A 42 8.33 -12.41 -15.43
N THR A 43 7.89 -11.18 -15.12
CA THR A 43 6.48 -10.80 -15.16
C THR A 43 6.25 -9.62 -16.09
N ALA A 44 5.13 -9.64 -16.82
CA ALA A 44 4.73 -8.53 -17.68
C ALA A 44 4.13 -7.35 -16.89
N MET A 45 3.63 -7.61 -15.68
CA MET A 45 3.00 -6.62 -14.81
C MET A 45 3.38 -6.88 -13.34
N THR A 46 3.46 -5.82 -12.55
CA THR A 46 3.56 -5.88 -11.10
C THR A 46 2.62 -4.85 -10.48
N LEU A 47 1.86 -5.26 -9.46
CA LEU A 47 1.03 -4.37 -8.64
C LEU A 47 1.74 -4.18 -7.31
N THR A 48 2.39 -3.03 -7.15
CA THR A 48 3.33 -2.86 -6.05
C THR A 48 3.55 -1.40 -5.69
N TRP A 49 4.39 -1.17 -4.68
CA TRP A 49 4.79 0.16 -4.26
C TRP A 49 5.45 0.96 -5.39
N PRO A 50 5.40 2.30 -5.35
CA PRO A 50 5.98 3.13 -6.38
C PRO A 50 7.52 3.06 -6.43
N ASP A 51 8.19 2.31 -5.56
CA ASP A 51 9.64 2.06 -5.56
C ASP A 51 10.18 1.51 -6.89
N ILE A 52 9.35 0.78 -7.66
CA ILE A 52 9.77 0.13 -8.89
C ILE A 52 10.24 1.13 -9.96
N GLY A 53 9.60 2.30 -10.06
CA GLY A 53 9.96 3.34 -11.03
C GLY A 53 11.39 3.86 -10.82
N PRO A 54 11.72 4.38 -9.63
CA PRO A 54 13.08 4.76 -9.28
C PRO A 54 14.10 3.63 -9.50
N TRP A 55 13.76 2.38 -9.18
CA TRP A 55 14.67 1.24 -9.35
C TRP A 55 14.96 0.96 -10.83
N VAL A 56 13.93 0.87 -11.67
CA VAL A 56 14.07 0.74 -13.13
C VAL A 56 14.92 1.89 -13.68
N GLY A 57 14.65 3.12 -13.21
CA GLY A 57 15.35 4.35 -13.60
C GLY A 57 16.87 4.30 -13.43
N THR A 58 17.39 3.47 -12.52
CA THR A 58 18.84 3.28 -12.35
C THR A 58 19.52 2.62 -13.55
N GLY A 59 18.75 1.96 -14.44
CA GLY A 59 19.25 1.24 -15.62
C GLY A 59 20.00 -0.06 -15.33
N LYS A 60 20.18 -0.43 -14.05
CA LYS A 60 20.98 -1.59 -13.60
C LYS A 60 20.30 -2.94 -13.81
N TYR A 61 18.99 -2.95 -14.02
CA TYR A 61 18.20 -4.17 -14.15
C TYR A 61 18.10 -4.63 -15.62
N LYS A 62 17.57 -5.84 -15.82
CA LYS A 62 17.38 -6.39 -17.18
C LYS A 62 16.36 -5.56 -17.95
N VAL A 63 15.22 -5.30 -17.32
CA VAL A 63 14.21 -4.36 -17.84
C VAL A 63 14.76 -2.94 -17.84
N LYS A 64 14.62 -2.25 -18.97
CA LYS A 64 15.09 -0.88 -19.17
C LYS A 64 13.97 0.15 -18.98
N PRO A 65 14.30 1.40 -18.59
CA PRO A 65 13.29 2.45 -18.39
C PRO A 65 12.29 2.59 -19.54
N ASN A 66 12.78 2.61 -20.78
CA ASN A 66 11.95 2.73 -21.99
C ASN A 66 11.12 1.50 -22.34
N GLN A 67 11.18 0.45 -21.53
CA GLN A 67 10.35 -0.75 -21.66
C GLN A 67 9.23 -0.80 -20.61
N VAL A 68 9.18 0.18 -19.70
CA VAL A 68 8.24 0.16 -18.55
C VAL A 68 7.23 1.27 -18.68
N GLY A 69 5.95 0.89 -18.64
CA GLY A 69 4.83 1.80 -18.47
C GLY A 69 4.40 1.91 -17.00
N PHE A 70 3.83 3.05 -16.64
CA PHE A 70 3.22 3.28 -15.33
C PHE A 70 1.75 3.65 -15.50
N ALA A 71 0.87 3.06 -14.71
CA ALA A 71 -0.56 3.22 -14.85
C ALA A 71 -1.29 3.30 -13.50
N LEU A 72 -2.53 3.77 -13.55
CA LEU A 72 -3.49 3.59 -12.48
C LEU A 72 -3.77 2.09 -12.29
N VAL A 73 -3.94 1.63 -11.04
CA VAL A 73 -4.29 0.24 -10.75
C VAL A 73 -5.50 -0.24 -11.56
N PRO A 74 -5.56 -1.55 -11.89
CA PRO A 74 -6.74 -2.15 -12.48
C PRO A 74 -8.01 -1.93 -11.64
N GLY A 75 -9.17 -2.11 -12.27
CA GLY A 75 -10.46 -1.89 -11.62
C GLY A 75 -11.53 -2.84 -12.11
N TYR A 76 -12.71 -2.72 -11.51
CA TYR A 76 -13.88 -3.52 -11.83
C TYR A 76 -15.02 -2.65 -12.33
N VAL A 77 -15.77 -3.13 -13.32
CA VAL A 77 -17.04 -2.53 -13.69
C VAL A 77 -18.11 -3.01 -12.72
N VAL A 78 -18.65 -2.09 -11.92
CA VAL A 78 -19.72 -2.35 -10.96
C VAL A 78 -20.91 -1.47 -11.35
N LYS A 79 -22.05 -2.09 -11.68
CA LYS A 79 -23.27 -1.38 -12.13
C LYS A 79 -23.01 -0.40 -13.29
N GLY A 80 -22.23 -0.84 -14.29
CA GLY A 80 -21.88 -0.04 -15.47
C GLY A 80 -20.82 1.04 -15.24
N LYS A 81 -20.33 1.22 -14.00
CA LYS A 81 -19.26 2.19 -13.67
C LYS A 81 -17.96 1.47 -13.36
N LEU A 82 -16.87 1.93 -13.96
CA LEU A 82 -15.53 1.42 -13.69
C LEU A 82 -14.99 2.01 -12.39
N ILE A 83 -14.76 1.15 -11.40
CA ILE A 83 -14.25 1.48 -10.08
C ILE A 83 -12.80 1.03 -9.98
N ARG A 84 -11.91 1.95 -9.60
CA ARG A 84 -10.49 1.71 -9.34
C ARG A 84 -10.14 2.21 -7.96
N ARG A 85 -9.36 1.43 -7.23
CA ARG A 85 -8.96 1.73 -5.86
C ARG A 85 -7.53 1.32 -5.63
N ALA A 86 -6.67 2.31 -5.40
CA ALA A 86 -5.29 2.10 -5.04
C ALA A 86 -5.19 2.11 -3.51
N TRP A 87 -4.58 1.08 -2.94
CA TRP A 87 -4.36 1.04 -1.49
C TRP A 87 -3.35 2.11 -1.09
N THR A 88 -3.70 2.94 -0.11
CA THR A 88 -2.87 4.03 0.43
C THR A 88 -2.73 3.90 1.95
N GLY A 89 -2.39 2.71 2.43
CA GLY A 89 -2.45 2.36 3.85
C GLY A 89 -1.18 2.59 4.68
N VAL A 90 -0.02 2.85 4.07
CA VAL A 90 1.23 2.97 4.83
C VAL A 90 1.99 4.26 4.56
N GLY A 91 2.47 4.87 5.63
CA GLY A 91 3.48 5.91 5.62
C GLY A 91 4.52 5.58 6.68
N ARG A 92 5.81 5.65 6.34
CA ARG A 92 6.88 5.49 7.34
C ARG A 92 6.90 6.73 8.21
N VAL A 93 6.75 6.54 9.51
CA VAL A 93 6.80 7.61 10.51
C VAL A 93 7.97 7.40 11.46
N MET A 94 8.64 8.49 11.83
CA MET A 94 9.59 8.50 12.92
C MET A 94 8.91 9.06 14.17
N ALA A 95 9.05 8.36 15.29
CA ALA A 95 8.44 8.73 16.56
C ALA A 95 9.46 8.71 17.69
N ILE A 96 9.25 9.55 18.71
CA ILE A 96 10.04 9.55 19.93
C ILE A 96 9.35 8.61 20.93
N SER A 97 10.08 7.59 21.40
CA SER A 97 9.56 6.66 22.40
C SER A 97 9.26 7.40 23.71
N LYS A 98 8.17 7.01 24.40
CA LYS A 98 7.89 7.49 25.76
C LYS A 98 9.04 7.15 26.73
N LEU A 99 9.80 6.09 26.44
CA LEU A 99 10.96 5.64 27.22
C LEU A 99 12.22 6.50 27.00
N THR A 100 12.23 7.40 25.99
CA THR A 100 13.36 8.32 25.79
C THR A 100 13.48 9.27 26.99
N PRO A 101 14.66 9.36 27.64
CA PRO A 101 14.90 10.28 28.74
C PRO A 101 14.51 11.73 28.39
N PRO A 102 13.83 12.47 29.29
CA PRO A 102 13.31 13.81 28.97
C PRO A 102 14.34 14.75 28.35
N GLU A 103 15.56 14.76 28.87
CA GLU A 103 16.67 15.61 28.43
C GLU A 103 17.17 15.28 27.01
N LYS A 104 16.85 14.10 26.48
CA LYS A 104 17.21 13.67 25.11
C LYS A 104 16.09 13.89 24.09
N ARG A 105 14.87 14.19 24.53
CA ARG A 105 13.70 14.30 23.63
C ARG A 105 13.84 15.45 22.64
N GLU A 106 14.38 16.58 23.07
CA GLU A 106 14.63 17.73 22.19
C GLU A 106 15.66 17.39 21.09
N ALA A 107 16.75 16.71 21.45
CA ALA A 107 17.74 16.26 20.47
C ALA A 107 17.14 15.26 19.48
N ALA A 108 16.35 14.28 19.96
CA ALA A 108 15.65 13.33 19.10
C ALA A 108 14.68 14.03 18.13
N PHE A 109 13.91 15.01 18.63
CA PHE A 109 13.02 15.83 17.80
C PHE A 109 13.78 16.57 16.70
N ARG A 110 14.93 17.18 17.03
CA ARG A 110 15.76 17.90 16.05
C ARG A 110 16.29 17.01 14.95
N VAL A 111 16.67 15.76 15.25
CA VAL A 111 17.08 14.78 14.23
C VAL A 111 15.92 14.45 13.30
N ILE A 112 14.74 14.14 13.86
CA ILE A 112 13.54 13.85 13.06
C ILE A 112 13.17 15.05 12.17
N ALA A 113 13.17 16.26 12.73
CA ALA A 113 12.87 17.49 12.00
C ALA A 113 13.90 17.77 10.89
N TYR A 114 15.19 17.55 11.16
CA TYR A 114 16.26 17.66 10.16
C TYR A 114 16.03 16.68 9.01
N MET A 115 15.82 15.39 9.31
CA MET A 115 15.57 14.36 8.29
C MET A 115 14.32 14.67 7.46
N ALA A 116 13.25 15.14 8.10
CA ALA A 116 12.00 15.49 7.44
C ALA A 116 12.07 16.83 6.69
N SER A 117 13.11 17.65 6.88
CA SER A 117 13.23 18.97 6.24
C SER A 117 13.27 18.83 4.71
N PRO A 118 12.72 19.78 3.93
CA PRO A 118 12.74 19.70 2.47
C PRO A 118 14.14 19.51 1.88
N ALA A 119 15.15 20.21 2.41
CA ALA A 119 16.53 20.15 1.91
C ALA A 119 17.21 18.79 2.12
N VAL A 120 16.81 18.04 3.14
CA VAL A 120 17.36 16.70 3.46
C VAL A 120 16.51 15.62 2.81
N SER A 121 15.19 15.67 3.00
CA SER A 121 14.27 14.65 2.49
C SER A 121 14.26 14.50 0.98
N LEU A 122 14.48 15.60 0.26
CA LEU A 122 14.64 15.56 -1.19
C LEU A 122 15.83 14.68 -1.62
N ARG A 123 16.93 14.65 -0.85
CA ARG A 123 18.14 13.89 -1.23
C ARG A 123 17.91 12.40 -1.29
N TYR A 124 17.10 11.86 -0.39
CA TYR A 124 16.85 10.42 -0.32
C TYR A 124 15.58 10.01 -1.06
N THR A 125 14.53 10.85 -1.11
CA THR A 125 13.28 10.50 -1.82
C THR A 125 13.37 10.61 -3.35
N THR A 126 14.36 11.34 -3.88
CA THR A 126 14.60 11.43 -5.33
C THR A 126 15.78 10.56 -5.79
N ASN A 127 16.29 9.72 -4.90
CA ASN A 127 17.34 8.75 -5.18
C ASN A 127 16.72 7.35 -5.18
N GLY A 128 16.73 6.67 -6.34
CA GLY A 128 16.04 5.40 -6.48
C GLY A 128 16.64 4.26 -5.67
N LYS A 129 17.76 4.47 -4.98
CA LYS A 129 18.47 3.44 -4.20
C LYS A 129 18.07 3.39 -2.73
N THR A 130 17.25 4.32 -2.25
CA THR A 130 16.92 4.45 -0.82
C THR A 130 15.71 3.62 -0.42
N GLY A 131 14.84 3.26 -1.37
CA GLY A 131 13.54 2.63 -1.10
C GLY A 131 12.57 3.56 -0.38
N GLU A 132 12.82 4.88 -0.38
CA GLU A 132 11.93 5.88 0.16
C GLU A 132 11.12 6.56 -0.94
N ASN A 133 9.81 6.43 -0.84
CA ASN A 133 8.88 7.10 -1.72
C ASN A 133 8.72 8.56 -1.31
N THR A 134 8.38 9.41 -2.26
CA THR A 134 8.09 10.82 -2.01
C THR A 134 6.86 10.98 -1.10
N PHE A 135 6.99 11.76 -0.04
CA PHE A 135 5.92 12.06 0.91
C PHE A 135 5.59 13.56 1.03
N ARG A 136 6.17 14.40 0.17
CA ARG A 136 5.88 15.84 0.07
C ARG A 136 5.64 16.21 -1.39
N ARG A 137 4.70 17.13 -1.61
CA ARG A 137 4.43 17.69 -2.94
C ARG A 137 5.69 18.24 -3.62
N SER A 138 6.59 18.87 -2.86
CA SER A 138 7.86 19.40 -3.39
C SER A 138 8.77 18.35 -4.01
N HIS A 139 8.70 17.09 -3.56
CA HIS A 139 9.51 16.00 -4.11
C HIS A 139 9.03 15.59 -5.52
N ASP A 140 7.70 15.58 -5.72
CA ASP A 140 7.07 15.23 -6.99
C ASP A 140 7.16 16.38 -8.01
N MET A 141 7.02 17.62 -7.54
CA MET A 141 7.02 18.81 -8.39
C MET A 141 8.40 19.24 -8.90
N THR A 142 9.48 18.56 -8.47
CA THR A 142 10.85 18.91 -8.85
C THR A 142 11.60 17.74 -9.53
N PRO A 143 11.10 17.24 -10.69
CA PRO A 143 11.67 16.07 -11.37
C PRO A 143 13.12 16.28 -11.82
N ALA A 144 13.56 17.54 -11.99
CA ALA A 144 14.95 17.87 -12.32
C ALA A 144 15.96 17.43 -11.24
N LEU A 145 15.52 17.23 -9.99
CA LEU A 145 16.36 16.86 -8.85
C LEU A 145 16.38 15.36 -8.57
N TRP A 146 15.81 14.55 -9.47
CA TRP A 146 15.95 13.11 -9.43
C TRP A 146 17.35 12.69 -9.85
N HIS A 147 17.97 11.79 -9.07
CA HIS A 147 19.34 11.34 -9.32
C HIS A 147 19.38 10.43 -10.55
N ASP A 148 18.48 9.45 -10.58
CA ASP A 148 18.34 8.49 -11.66
C ASP A 148 17.27 8.97 -12.65
N ARG A 149 17.44 10.14 -13.30
CA ARG A 149 16.46 10.65 -14.29
C ARG A 149 16.37 9.75 -15.52
N TYR A 150 15.15 9.38 -15.90
CA TYR A 150 14.84 8.58 -17.10
C TYR A 150 13.66 9.19 -17.88
N PRO A 151 13.51 8.90 -19.19
CA PRO A 151 12.47 9.52 -20.02
C PRO A 151 11.04 9.33 -19.48
N GLU A 152 10.74 8.17 -18.89
CA GLU A 152 9.42 7.78 -18.38
C GLU A 152 9.12 8.37 -16.98
N LEU A 153 10.05 9.15 -16.38
CA LEU A 153 9.88 9.71 -15.03
C LEU A 153 8.61 10.57 -14.93
N LYS A 154 8.25 11.29 -15.99
CA LYS A 154 7.01 12.09 -16.02
C LYS A 154 5.77 11.19 -15.94
N ASP A 155 5.77 10.07 -16.65
CA ASP A 155 4.65 9.13 -16.66
C ASP A 155 4.54 8.39 -15.32
N TYR A 156 5.68 8.03 -14.73
CA TYR A 156 5.74 7.53 -13.35
C TYR A 156 5.10 8.49 -12.35
N MET A 157 5.51 9.77 -12.37
CA MET A 157 4.96 10.79 -11.48
C MET A 157 3.46 10.98 -11.67
N LYS A 158 3.02 11.05 -12.93
CA LYS A 158 1.60 11.15 -13.28
C LYS A 158 0.81 9.95 -12.75
N ALA A 159 1.28 8.73 -12.99
CA ALA A 159 0.63 7.52 -12.51
C ALA A 159 0.56 7.48 -10.99
N LYS A 160 1.65 7.86 -10.30
CA LYS A 160 1.67 7.96 -8.84
C LYS A 160 0.64 8.95 -8.30
N MET A 161 0.53 10.14 -8.90
CA MET A 161 -0.48 11.12 -8.51
C MET A 161 -1.90 10.61 -8.75
N LEU A 162 -2.17 10.03 -9.92
CA LEU A 162 -3.47 9.44 -10.25
C LEU A 162 -3.87 8.31 -9.30
N ASN A 163 -2.94 7.44 -8.92
CA ASN A 163 -3.20 6.40 -7.92
C ASN A 163 -3.54 7.00 -6.56
N THR A 164 -2.86 8.07 -6.15
CA THR A 164 -3.15 8.77 -4.88
C THR A 164 -4.58 9.32 -4.85
N GLU A 165 -5.07 9.86 -5.97
CA GLU A 165 -6.46 10.35 -6.12
C GLU A 165 -7.51 9.23 -6.05
N HIS A 166 -7.11 7.99 -6.32
CA HIS A 166 -7.95 6.79 -6.21
C HIS A 166 -7.69 6.01 -4.91
N GLY A 167 -7.03 6.65 -3.95
CA GLY A 167 -6.63 6.08 -2.68
C GLY A 167 -7.79 5.52 -1.85
N TYR A 168 -7.52 4.47 -1.09
CA TYR A 168 -8.33 4.06 0.06
C TYR A 168 -7.43 3.73 1.26
N PRO A 169 -7.86 4.07 2.48
CA PRO A 169 -7.04 3.93 3.68
C PRO A 169 -6.97 2.48 4.18
N ASP A 170 -6.03 2.21 5.08
CA ASP A 170 -6.00 0.99 5.88
C ASP A 170 -7.00 1.01 7.03
N ILE A 171 -7.07 -0.11 7.76
CA ILE A 171 -7.86 -0.24 9.00
C ILE A 171 -7.12 0.44 10.15
N TYR A 172 -7.32 1.76 10.35
CA TYR A 172 -6.78 2.47 11.52
C TYR A 172 -7.65 2.31 12.77
N LEU A 173 -7.82 1.06 13.22
CA LEU A 173 -8.57 0.73 14.44
C LEU A 173 -7.65 0.13 15.51
N THR A 174 -8.00 0.33 16.78
CA THR A 174 -7.37 -0.42 17.87
C THR A 174 -7.47 -1.92 17.55
N GLY A 175 -6.34 -2.64 17.60
CA GLY A 175 -6.27 -4.06 17.25
C GLY A 175 -6.16 -4.35 15.75
N GLU A 176 -5.86 -3.36 14.90
CA GLU A 176 -5.61 -3.50 13.46
C GLU A 176 -4.84 -4.79 13.10
N ALA A 177 -3.69 -5.02 13.76
CA ALA A 177 -2.85 -6.17 13.47
C ALA A 177 -3.62 -7.49 13.59
N ASP A 178 -4.52 -7.63 14.56
CA ASP A 178 -5.34 -8.84 14.72
C ASP A 178 -6.36 -8.99 13.58
N TYR A 179 -6.95 -7.88 13.12
CA TYR A 179 -7.85 -7.89 11.96
C TYR A 179 -7.11 -8.31 10.68
N ILE A 180 -5.93 -7.75 10.43
CA ILE A 180 -5.13 -8.05 9.24
C ILE A 180 -4.56 -9.48 9.29
N ASN A 181 -4.10 -9.94 10.45
CA ASN A 181 -3.55 -11.29 10.62
C ASN A 181 -4.61 -12.37 10.39
N THR A 182 -5.82 -12.18 10.93
CA THR A 182 -6.94 -13.12 10.73
C THR A 182 -7.38 -13.17 9.27
N LEU A 183 -7.54 -12.01 8.61
CA LEU A 183 -7.82 -11.93 7.18
C LEU A 183 -6.74 -12.64 6.35
N THR A 184 -5.47 -12.35 6.62
CA THR A 184 -4.33 -12.94 5.90
C THR A 184 -4.32 -14.46 6.04
N THR A 185 -4.62 -14.99 7.24
CA THR A 185 -4.66 -16.43 7.51
C THR A 185 -5.72 -17.12 6.65
N HIS A 186 -6.96 -16.61 6.65
CA HIS A 186 -8.06 -17.17 5.88
C HIS A 186 -7.85 -17.07 4.37
N ILE A 187 -7.29 -15.95 3.89
CA ILE A 187 -6.89 -15.81 2.48
C ILE A 187 -5.86 -16.88 2.12
N GLN A 188 -4.81 -17.06 2.91
CA GLN A 188 -3.78 -18.04 2.61
C GLN A 188 -4.33 -19.48 2.61
N ASP A 189 -5.23 -19.81 3.51
CA ASP A 189 -5.88 -21.12 3.54
C ASP A 189 -6.71 -21.37 2.28
N TYR A 190 -7.49 -20.38 1.83
CA TYR A 190 -8.22 -20.46 0.56
C TYR A 190 -7.29 -20.62 -0.65
N LEU A 191 -6.19 -19.86 -0.69
CA LEU A 191 -5.18 -19.97 -1.75
C LEU A 191 -4.53 -21.35 -1.78
N ARG A 192 -4.35 -22.00 -0.62
CA ARG A 192 -3.89 -23.40 -0.50
C ARG A 192 -4.97 -24.44 -0.81
N GLY A 193 -6.17 -24.01 -1.21
CA GLY A 193 -7.26 -24.91 -1.62
C GLY A 193 -8.17 -25.37 -0.50
N LYS A 194 -8.11 -24.76 0.70
CA LYS A 194 -9.02 -25.06 1.79
C LYS A 194 -10.32 -24.27 1.65
N GLY A 195 -11.44 -24.98 1.51
CA GLY A 195 -12.77 -24.36 1.47
C GLY A 195 -12.99 -23.43 0.27
N THR A 196 -14.11 -22.71 0.33
CA THR A 196 -14.53 -21.73 -0.67
C THR A 196 -14.14 -20.32 -0.26
N ALA A 197 -14.10 -19.40 -1.22
CA ALA A 197 -13.87 -17.98 -0.95
C ALA A 197 -14.92 -17.39 0.01
N LYS A 198 -16.17 -17.89 -0.04
CA LYS A 198 -17.24 -17.44 0.86
C LYS A 198 -16.99 -17.89 2.29
N GLU A 199 -16.64 -19.15 2.50
CA GLU A 199 -16.32 -19.69 3.82
C GLU A 199 -15.12 -18.98 4.46
N ALA A 200 -14.05 -18.73 3.69
CA ALA A 200 -12.88 -18.00 4.18
C ALA A 200 -13.22 -16.57 4.65
N LEU A 201 -14.06 -15.86 3.89
CA LEU A 201 -14.46 -14.50 4.23
C LEU A 201 -15.50 -14.48 5.36
N ASP A 202 -16.38 -15.47 5.45
CA ASP A 202 -17.30 -15.63 6.58
C ASP A 202 -16.54 -15.87 7.89
N ALA A 203 -15.57 -16.79 7.88
CA ALA A 203 -14.70 -17.03 9.02
C ALA A 203 -13.93 -15.78 9.44
N THR A 204 -13.45 -14.99 8.46
CA THR A 204 -12.84 -13.68 8.73
C THR A 204 -13.81 -12.72 9.43
N VAL A 205 -15.07 -12.66 8.98
CA VAL A 205 -16.09 -11.79 9.61
C VAL A 205 -16.38 -12.22 11.05
N GLU A 206 -16.44 -13.53 11.32
CA GLU A 206 -16.60 -14.05 12.67
C GLU A 206 -15.44 -13.65 13.58
N ASP A 207 -14.19 -13.83 13.11
CA ASP A 207 -12.98 -13.41 13.84
C ASP A 207 -12.98 -11.91 14.11
N TRP A 208 -13.29 -11.11 13.11
CA TRP A 208 -13.36 -9.65 13.27
C TRP A 208 -14.42 -9.24 14.28
N ASN A 209 -15.57 -9.93 14.33
CA ASN A 209 -16.58 -9.69 15.37
C ASN A 209 -16.05 -10.06 16.76
N ARG A 210 -15.35 -11.20 16.92
CA ARG A 210 -14.70 -11.57 18.19
C ARG A 210 -13.68 -10.52 18.65
N ILE A 211 -12.83 -10.05 17.74
CA ILE A 211 -11.85 -8.99 18.01
C ILE A 211 -12.58 -7.69 18.43
N THR A 212 -13.65 -7.33 17.71
CA THR A 212 -14.46 -6.14 17.99
C THR A 212 -15.06 -6.20 19.39
N GLU A 213 -15.65 -7.33 19.79
CA GLU A 213 -16.24 -7.46 21.12
C GLU A 213 -15.19 -7.44 22.23
N ARG A 214 -14.07 -8.15 22.05
CA ARG A 214 -12.96 -8.17 23.02
C ARG A 214 -12.40 -6.76 23.29
N ILE A 215 -12.30 -5.92 22.27
CA ILE A 215 -11.78 -4.54 22.38
C ILE A 215 -12.84 -3.57 22.89
N GLY A 216 -14.11 -3.83 22.57
CA GLY A 216 -15.27 -3.01 22.90
C GLY A 216 -15.84 -2.32 21.67
N ARG A 217 -17.01 -2.80 21.22
CA ARG A 217 -17.71 -2.30 20.03
C ARG A 217 -17.98 -0.81 20.03
N GLU A 218 -18.46 -0.25 21.14
CA GLU A 218 -18.78 1.18 21.23
C GLU A 218 -17.54 2.07 21.17
N LYS A 219 -16.42 1.61 21.74
CA LYS A 219 -15.12 2.30 21.61
C LYS A 219 -14.69 2.34 20.15
N LEU A 220 -14.75 1.19 19.46
CA LEU A 220 -14.36 1.08 18.05
C LEU A 220 -15.30 1.87 17.12
N LYS A 221 -16.60 1.93 17.40
CA LYS A 221 -17.53 2.80 16.66
C LYS A 221 -17.14 4.28 16.76
N LYS A 222 -16.78 4.75 17.97
CA LYS A 222 -16.32 6.14 18.17
C LYS A 222 -15.03 6.42 17.42
N GLN A 223 -14.06 5.51 17.49
CA GLN A 223 -12.80 5.61 16.73
C GLN A 223 -13.07 5.64 15.23
N TRP A 224 -13.88 4.71 14.72
CA TRP A 224 -14.23 4.65 13.30
C TRP A 224 -14.93 5.92 12.79
N ALA A 225 -15.82 6.50 13.58
CA ALA A 225 -16.46 7.77 13.25
C ALA A 225 -15.45 8.94 13.15
N GLN A 226 -14.36 8.91 13.93
CA GLN A 226 -13.27 9.89 13.82
C GLN A 226 -12.43 9.64 12.56
N GLU A 227 -12.11 8.38 12.26
CA GLU A 227 -11.40 8.00 11.03
C GLU A 227 -12.17 8.42 9.77
N ILE A 228 -13.49 8.19 9.72
CA ILE A 228 -14.32 8.65 8.58
C ILE A 228 -14.19 10.16 8.38
N LYS A 229 -14.24 10.97 9.44
CA LYS A 229 -14.08 12.43 9.35
C LYS A 229 -12.71 12.79 8.78
N LEU A 230 -11.65 12.11 9.22
CA LEU A 230 -10.29 12.29 8.70
C LEU A 230 -10.25 11.93 7.20
N PHE A 231 -10.76 10.77 6.81
CA PHE A 231 -10.76 10.30 5.43
C PHE A 231 -11.55 11.22 4.49
N LYS A 232 -12.71 11.73 4.93
CA LYS A 232 -13.48 12.73 4.18
C LYS A 232 -12.68 14.02 3.97
N ARG A 233 -12.04 14.52 5.03
CA ARG A 233 -11.18 15.72 4.95
C ARG A 233 -9.99 15.52 4.00
N LEU A 234 -9.45 14.31 3.94
CA LEU A 234 -8.33 13.95 3.05
C LEU A 234 -8.78 13.61 1.62
N GLY A 235 -10.09 13.57 1.34
CA GLY A 235 -10.62 13.23 0.01
C GLY A 235 -10.50 11.76 -0.37
N ILE A 236 -10.19 10.87 0.59
CA ILE A 236 -10.02 9.42 0.35
C ILE A 236 -11.22 8.58 0.84
N TRP A 237 -12.24 9.24 1.41
CA TRP A 237 -13.48 8.57 1.77
C TRP A 237 -14.40 8.41 0.55
N ILE A 238 -15.03 7.25 0.45
CA ILE A 238 -15.92 6.92 -0.65
C ILE A 238 -17.35 7.03 -0.13
N GLU A 239 -18.13 7.92 -0.74
CA GLU A 239 -19.57 7.93 -0.54
C GLU A 239 -20.20 6.87 -1.47
N GLU A 240 -21.04 6.00 -0.89
CA GLU A 240 -21.73 4.91 -1.61
C GLU A 240 -22.91 5.43 -2.43
#